data_AF-A0A444XE68-F1
#
_entry.id   AF-A0A444XE68-F1
#
_cell.length_a   1.000
_cell.length_b   1.000
_cell.length_c   1.000
_cell.angle_alpha   90.00
_cell.angle_beta   90.00
_cell.angle_gamma   90.00
#
_symmetry.space_group_name_H-M   'P 1'
#
loop_
_entity.id
_entity.type
_entity.pdbx_description
1 polymer ?
#
loop_
_entity_poly.entity_id
_entity_poly.type
_entity_poly.pdbx_seq_one_letter_code
_entity_poly.pdbx_strand_id
1 'polypeptide(L)'
;MEFDSEADAKNFYDEYARQEGFIVRIDKCHRSEIDNRIISRRLTCNKEGFHVRESKDKRIRQLTKELERRDQQCQQYRKLILSLLETVEEQNKFLSTKVEHVVQCVKQLENDVQKPLDTS
;
A
#
# COMPACT_ATOMS: atom_id res chain seq x y z
N MET A 1 -27.97 38.98 9.44
CA MET A 1 -27.20 40.05 10.08
C MET A 1 -26.21 40.54 9.06
N GLU A 2 -26.14 41.85 8.84
CA GLU A 2 -25.24 42.49 7.90
C GLU A 2 -24.29 43.40 8.68
N PHE A 3 -23.07 43.56 8.20
CA PHE A 3 -22.03 44.36 8.85
C PHE A 3 -21.41 45.29 7.82
N ASP A 4 -21.09 46.51 8.25
CA ASP A 4 -20.49 47.54 7.39
C ASP A 4 -19.02 47.23 7.05
N SER A 5 -18.36 46.39 7.85
CA SER A 5 -17.00 45.93 7.60
C SER A 5 -16.73 44.51 8.10
N GLU A 6 -15.65 43.91 7.57
CA GLU A 6 -15.12 42.64 8.05
C GLU A 6 -14.70 42.71 9.53
N ALA A 7 -14.20 43.87 9.97
CA ALA A 7 -13.79 44.09 11.35
C ALA A 7 -14.99 44.10 12.30
N ASP A 8 -16.11 44.71 11.90
CA ASP A 8 -17.34 44.74 12.71
C ASP A 8 -17.94 43.35 12.87
N ALA A 9 -17.99 42.59 11.77
CA ALA A 9 -18.41 41.19 11.79
C ALA A 9 -17.53 40.36 12.74
N LYS A 10 -16.20 40.56 12.68
CA LYS A 10 -15.25 39.87 13.56
C LYS A 10 -15.49 40.21 15.03
N ASN A 11 -15.61 41.49 15.36
CA ASN A 11 -15.82 41.94 16.73
C ASN A 11 -17.13 41.40 17.32
N PHE A 12 -18.20 41.39 16.52
CA PHE A 12 -19.48 40.84 16.94
C PHE A 12 -19.37 39.36 17.32
N TYR A 13 -18.78 38.53 16.45
CA TYR A 13 -18.64 37.10 16.73
C TYR A 13 -17.65 36.80 17.85
N ASP A 14 -16.59 37.60 18.00
CA ASP A 14 -15.64 37.47 19.11
C ASP A 14 -16.32 37.77 20.47
N GLU A 15 -17.14 38.81 20.53
CA GLU A 15 -17.88 39.16 21.74
C GLU A 15 -18.96 38.13 22.06
N TYR A 16 -19.70 37.64 21.06
CA TYR A 16 -20.66 36.55 21.23
C TYR A 16 -19.97 35.29 21.77
N ALA A 17 -18.83 34.91 21.21
CA ALA A 17 -18.06 33.77 21.66
C ALA A 17 -17.58 33.92 23.11
N ARG A 18 -17.15 35.13 23.49
CA ARG A 18 -16.77 35.47 24.87
C ARG A 18 -17.94 35.28 25.84
N GLN A 19 -19.14 35.70 25.47
CA GLN A 19 -20.34 35.56 26.30
C GLN A 19 -20.77 34.10 26.45
N GLU A 20 -20.74 33.33 25.36
CA GLU A 20 -21.11 31.91 25.33
C GLU A 20 -19.98 30.97 25.80
N GLY A 21 -18.83 31.52 26.19
CA GLY A 21 -17.69 30.78 26.72
C GLY A 21 -17.03 29.82 25.73
N PHE A 22 -16.91 30.22 24.46
CA PHE A 22 -16.14 29.51 23.44
C PHE A 22 -15.19 30.47 22.70
N ILE A 23 -14.30 29.91 21.89
CA ILE A 23 -13.35 30.68 21.07
C ILE A 23 -13.70 30.45 19.60
N VAL A 24 -13.80 31.53 18.84
CA VAL A 24 -13.97 31.49 17.38
C VAL A 24 -12.62 31.31 16.70
N ARG A 25 -12.58 30.42 15.71
CA ARG A 25 -11.42 30.15 14.86
C ARG A 25 -11.80 30.30 13.40
N ILE A 26 -10.86 30.77 12.58
CA ILE A 26 -11.02 30.78 11.12
C ILE A 26 -10.70 29.37 10.61
N ASP A 27 -11.70 28.65 10.10
CA ASP A 27 -11.54 27.32 9.49
C ASP A 27 -11.09 27.45 8.02
N LYS A 28 -11.74 28.34 7.28
CA LYS A 28 -11.42 28.60 5.86
C LYS A 28 -11.44 30.09 5.56
N CYS A 29 -10.53 30.53 4.70
CA CYS A 29 -10.49 31.88 4.16
C CYS A 29 -10.43 31.76 2.64
N HIS A 30 -11.45 32.25 1.94
CA HIS A 30 -11.43 32.36 0.49
C HIS A 30 -10.99 33.77 0.10
N ARG A 31 -9.99 33.84 -0.77
CA ARG A 31 -9.44 35.07 -1.31
C ARG A 31 -9.57 35.06 -2.82
N SER A 32 -9.79 36.23 -3.37
CA SER A 32 -9.73 36.49 -4.81
C SER A 32 -8.33 36.14 -5.33
N GLU A 33 -8.26 35.45 -6.46
CA GLU A 33 -6.99 35.08 -7.08
C GLU A 33 -6.33 36.26 -7.79
N ILE A 34 -7.08 37.33 -8.06
CA ILE A 34 -6.61 38.49 -8.84
C ILE A 34 -5.93 39.52 -7.94
N ASP A 35 -6.53 39.82 -6.79
CA ASP A 35 -6.11 40.92 -5.90
C ASP A 35 -5.91 40.46 -4.44
N ASN A 36 -6.04 39.17 -4.17
CA ASN A 36 -5.89 38.57 -2.84
C ASN A 36 -6.84 39.13 -1.76
N ARG A 37 -7.86 39.90 -2.16
CA ARG A 37 -8.89 40.41 -1.25
C ARG A 37 -9.74 39.26 -0.72
N ILE A 38 -10.20 39.40 0.52
CA ILE A 38 -10.98 38.36 1.20
C ILE A 38 -12.40 38.42 0.68
N ILE A 39 -12.86 37.32 0.09
CA ILE A 39 -14.23 37.17 -0.40
C ILE A 39 -15.11 36.59 0.70
N SER A 40 -14.61 35.61 1.45
CA SER A 40 -15.37 35.00 2.56
C SER A 40 -14.46 34.30 3.58
N ARG A 41 -14.98 34.16 4.81
CA ARG A 41 -14.37 33.35 5.87
C ARG A 41 -15.41 32.43 6.49
N ARG A 42 -15.00 31.21 6.76
CA ARG A 42 -15.74 30.27 7.61
C ARG A 42 -15.18 30.34 9.02
N LEU A 43 -16.05 30.64 9.97
CA LEU A 43 -15.76 30.64 11.39
C LEU A 43 -16.27 29.34 12.03
N THR A 44 -15.53 28.76 12.95
CA THR A 44 -15.94 27.60 13.75
C THR A 44 -15.65 27.86 15.22
N CYS A 45 -16.42 27.23 16.12
CA CYS A 45 -16.15 27.37 17.55
C CYS A 45 -15.23 26.25 18.05
N ASN A 46 -14.49 26.49 19.13
CA ASN A 46 -13.69 25.43 19.75
C ASN A 46 -14.50 24.31 20.41
N LYS A 47 -15.81 24.50 20.60
CA LYS A 47 -16.74 23.48 21.13
C LYS A 47 -17.28 22.53 20.05
N GLU A 48 -17.17 22.84 18.76
CA GLU A 48 -17.75 22.06 17.66
C GLU A 48 -17.03 20.72 17.35
N GLY A 49 -15.90 20.45 18.00
CA GLY A 49 -15.18 19.18 17.82
C GLY A 49 -14.36 19.14 16.53
N PHE A 50 -13.06 19.37 16.69
CA PHE A 50 -11.97 19.25 15.70
C PHE A 50 -12.26 18.46 14.40
N HIS A 51 -12.25 19.16 13.24
CA HIS A 51 -12.18 18.60 11.86
C HIS A 51 -10.94 17.73 11.55
N VAL A 52 -10.10 17.42 12.54
CA VAL A 52 -8.88 16.60 12.38
C VAL A 52 -9.22 15.12 12.09
N ARG A 53 -10.39 14.62 12.52
CA ARG A 53 -10.80 13.22 12.25
C ARG A 53 -10.98 12.95 10.75
N GLU A 54 -11.64 13.83 10.01
CA GLU A 54 -11.86 13.61 8.57
C GLU A 54 -10.55 13.51 7.77
N SER A 55 -9.53 14.28 8.15
CA SER A 55 -8.20 14.21 7.55
C SER A 55 -7.50 12.88 7.85
N LYS A 56 -7.56 12.42 9.11
CA LYS A 56 -7.00 11.13 9.53
C LYS A 56 -7.75 9.96 8.86
N ASP A 57 -9.07 10.01 8.76
CA ASP A 57 -9.88 8.97 8.13
C ASP A 57 -9.60 8.89 6.62
N LYS A 58 -9.40 10.03 5.95
CA LYS A 58 -8.93 10.05 4.56
C LYS A 58 -7.56 9.40 4.43
N ARG A 59 -6.63 9.70 5.35
CA ARG A 59 -5.30 9.10 5.36
C ARG A 59 -5.34 7.60 5.61
N ILE A 60 -6.16 7.14 6.56
CA ILE A 60 -6.38 5.72 6.84
C ILE A 60 -6.89 5.02 5.58
N ARG A 61 -7.95 5.54 4.94
CA ARG A 61 -8.50 4.95 3.70
C ARG A 61 -7.47 4.87 2.57
N GLN A 62 -6.63 5.88 2.42
CA GLN A 62 -5.55 5.86 1.43
C GLN A 62 -4.52 4.77 1.74
N LEU A 63 -4.05 4.69 2.99
CA LEU A 63 -3.07 3.69 3.40
C LEU A 63 -3.64 2.27 3.32
N THR A 64 -4.91 2.06 3.66
CA THR A 64 -5.57 0.76 3.51
C THR A 64 -5.58 0.29 2.05
N LYS A 65 -5.94 1.15 1.10
CA LYS A 65 -5.89 0.82 -0.33
C LYS A 65 -4.48 0.51 -0.81
N GLU A 66 -3.49 1.25 -0.32
CA GLU A 66 -2.09 1.02 -0.68
C GLU A 66 -1.57 -0.32 -0.14
N LEU A 67 -2.01 -0.69 1.08
CA LEU A 67 -1.71 -1.99 1.70
C LEU A 67 -2.32 -3.14 0.89
N GLU A 68 -3.61 -3.06 0.56
CA GLU A 68 -4.32 -4.06 -0.25
C GLU A 68 -3.64 -4.28 -1.61
N ARG A 69 -3.20 -3.21 -2.27
CA ARG A 69 -2.46 -3.31 -3.54
C ARG A 69 -1.13 -4.05 -3.38
N ARG A 70 -0.38 -3.77 -2.31
CA ARG A 70 0.89 -4.46 -2.03
C ARG A 70 0.66 -5.93 -1.67
N ASP A 71 -0.38 -6.24 -0.91
CA ASP A 71 -0.73 -7.61 -0.57
C ASP A 71 -1.08 -8.43 -1.81
N GLN A 72 -1.88 -7.87 -2.73
CA GLN A 72 -2.17 -8.50 -4.02
C GLN A 72 -0.89 -8.76 -4.83
N GLN A 73 0.02 -7.79 -4.88
CA GLN A 73 1.30 -7.94 -5.57
C GLN A 73 2.17 -9.04 -4.93
N CYS A 74 2.23 -9.09 -3.59
CA CYS A 74 2.93 -10.15 -2.87
C CYS A 74 2.32 -11.54 -3.13
N GLN A 75 0.99 -11.64 -3.19
CA GLN A 75 0.30 -12.89 -3.54
C GLN A 75 0.65 -13.35 -4.96
N GLN A 76 0.73 -12.42 -5.93
CA GLN A 76 1.14 -12.75 -7.30
C GLN A 76 2.58 -13.27 -7.34
N TYR A 77 3.52 -12.58 -6.70
CA TYR A 77 4.90 -13.05 -6.62
C TYR A 77 5.01 -14.41 -5.93
N ARG A 78 4.26 -14.63 -4.84
CA ARG A 78 4.23 -15.92 -4.15
C ARG A 78 3.78 -17.05 -5.07
N LYS A 79 2.74 -16.83 -5.88
CA LYS A 79 2.27 -17.83 -6.87
C LYS A 79 3.34 -18.15 -7.91
N LEU A 80 4.00 -17.12 -8.45
CA LEU A 80 5.07 -17.30 -9.43
C LEU A 80 6.24 -18.09 -8.86
N ILE A 81 6.67 -17.76 -7.63
CA ILE A 81 7.75 -18.46 -6.95
C ILE A 81 7.38 -19.93 -6.71
N LEU A 82 6.16 -20.22 -6.25
CA LEU A 82 5.72 -21.59 -6.03
C LEU A 82 5.71 -22.40 -7.34
N SER A 83 5.18 -21.83 -8.42
CA SER A 83 5.18 -22.49 -9.73
C SER A 83 6.61 -22.73 -10.27
N LEU A 84 7.52 -21.78 -10.06
CA LEU A 84 8.93 -21.95 -10.42
C LEU A 84 9.58 -23.08 -9.64
N LEU A 85 9.35 -23.15 -8.32
CA LEU A 85 9.90 -24.20 -7.46
C LEU A 85 9.40 -25.58 -7.89
N GLU A 86 8.10 -25.73 -8.15
CA GLU A 86 7.51 -26.97 -8.66
C GLU A 86 8.16 -27.40 -9.98
N THR A 87 8.33 -26.46 -10.92
CA THR A 87 8.99 -26.72 -12.21
C THR A 87 10.43 -27.22 -12.02
N VAL A 88 11.19 -26.59 -11.11
CA VAL A 88 12.58 -26.99 -10.83
C VAL A 88 12.63 -28.37 -10.19
N GLU A 89 11.71 -28.69 -9.29
CA GLU A 89 11.61 -30.01 -8.66
C GLU A 89 11.32 -31.11 -9.70
N GLU A 90 10.38 -30.86 -10.62
CA GLU A 90 10.07 -31.78 -11.72
C GLU A 90 11.27 -32.00 -12.64
N GLN A 91 11.96 -30.92 -13.02
CA GLN A 91 13.16 -30.99 -13.87
C GLN A 91 14.29 -31.76 -13.18
N ASN A 92 14.51 -31.55 -11.89
CA ASN A 92 15.50 -32.30 -11.11
C ASN A 92 15.18 -33.79 -11.06
N LYS A 93 13.92 -34.15 -10.81
CA LYS A 93 13.48 -35.56 -10.79
C LYS A 93 13.68 -36.21 -12.16
N PHE A 94 13.29 -35.53 -13.23
CA PHE A 94 13.47 -36.02 -14.60
C PHE A 94 14.94 -36.24 -14.95
N LEU A 95 15.82 -35.29 -14.60
CA LEU A 95 17.25 -35.43 -14.81
C LEU A 95 17.84 -36.58 -13.98
N SER A 96 17.42 -36.76 -12.72
CA SER A 96 17.85 -37.89 -11.88
C SER A 96 17.54 -39.23 -12.54
N THR A 97 16.31 -39.43 -13.02
CA THR A 97 15.94 -40.68 -13.71
C THR A 97 16.78 -40.93 -14.96
N LYS A 98 17.10 -39.89 -15.74
CA LYS A 98 17.98 -40.03 -16.90
C LYS A 98 19.41 -40.40 -16.50
N VAL A 99 19.94 -39.79 -15.45
CA VAL A 99 21.27 -40.11 -14.92
C VAL A 99 21.32 -41.55 -14.41
N GLU A 100 20.31 -42.00 -13.65
CA GLU A 100 20.18 -43.37 -13.17
C GLU A 100 20.18 -44.38 -14.32
N HIS A 101 19.43 -44.10 -15.39
CA HIS A 101 19.41 -44.95 -16.58
C HIS A 101 20.81 -45.02 -17.22
N VAL A 102 21.48 -43.90 -17.44
CA VAL A 102 22.84 -43.88 -18.01
C VAL A 102 23.82 -44.66 -17.12
N VAL A 103 23.77 -44.46 -15.80
CA VAL A 103 24.61 -45.20 -14.84
C VAL A 103 24.34 -46.70 -14.92
N GLN A 104 23.08 -47.11 -15.05
CA GLN A 104 22.72 -48.52 -15.19
C GLN A 104 23.20 -49.12 -16.51
N CYS A 105 23.13 -48.38 -17.62
CA CYS A 105 23.72 -48.79 -18.90
C CYS A 105 25.24 -48.98 -18.78
N VAL A 106 25.95 -48.02 -18.17
CA VAL A 106 27.41 -48.11 -17.99
C VAL A 106 27.78 -49.34 -17.14
N LYS A 107 27.09 -49.58 -16.02
CA LYS A 107 27.33 -50.76 -15.18
C LYS A 107 27.09 -52.07 -15.92
N GLN A 108 26.08 -52.13 -16.80
CA GLN A 108 25.83 -53.33 -17.62
C GLN A 108 27.00 -53.57 -18.59
N LEU A 109 27.45 -52.52 -19.28
CA LEU A 109 28.60 -52.60 -20.20
C LEU A 109 29.88 -53.03 -19.47
N GLU A 110 30.17 -52.47 -18.28
CA GLU A 110 31.33 -52.87 -17.48
C GLU A 110 31.28 -54.35 -17.09
N ASN A 111 30.11 -54.87 -16.70
CA ASN A 111 29.93 -56.28 -16.36
C ASN A 111 30.11 -57.21 -17.57
N ASP A 112 29.67 -56.78 -18.76
CA ASP A 112 29.85 -57.54 -20.00
C ASP A 112 31.32 -57.61 -20.44
N VAL A 113 32.12 -56.59 -20.12
CA VAL A 113 33.57 -56.55 -20.36
C VAL A 113 34.36 -57.40 -19.35
N GLN A 114 33.83 -57.60 -18.13
CA GLN A 114 34.52 -58.33 -17.05
C GLN A 114 34.32 -59.86 -17.07
N LYS A 115 33.45 -60.41 -17.93
CA LYS A 115 33.36 -61.87 -18.15
C LYS A 115 34.64 -62.37 -18.84
N PRO A 116 35.29 -63.44 -18.35
CA PRO A 116 36.52 -63.91 -18.97
C PRO A 116 36.23 -64.33 -20.41
N LEU A 117 37.05 -63.85 -21.35
CA LEU A 117 37.22 -64.49 -22.64
C LEU A 117 37.72 -65.90 -22.36
N ASP A 118 36.83 -66.88 -22.40
CA ASP A 118 37.21 -68.30 -22.39
C ASP A 118 38.15 -68.51 -23.59
N THR A 119 39.45 -68.58 -23.30
CA THR A 119 40.48 -69.05 -24.22
C THR A 119 40.17 -70.51 -24.55
N SER A 120 39.96 -70.73 -25.84
CA SER A 120 39.91 -72.05 -26.50
C SER A 120 41.08 -72.96 -26.14
#